data_AF-A0A6A3YVB3-F1
#
_entry.id   AF-A0A6A3YVB3-F1
#
_cell.length_a   1.000
_cell.length_b   1.000
_cell.length_c   1.000
_cell.angle_alpha   90.00
_cell.angle_beta   90.00
_cell.angle_gamma   90.00
#
_symmetry.space_group_name_H-M   'P 1'
#
loop_
_entity.id
_entity.type
_entity.pdbx_description
1 polymer ?
#
loop_
_entity_poly.entity_id
_entity_poly.type
_entity_poly.pdbx_seq_one_letter_code
_entity_poly.pdbx_strand_id
1 'polypeptide(L)' 'MSDQFAECDKVNAFMVVFNCRHHNKALNVRLHQFTNDEHFEIYS' A
#
# COMPACT_ATOMS: atom_id res chain seq x y z
N MET A 1 10.38 2.23 -1.12
CA MET A 1 9.45 1.10 -1.37
C MET A 1 8.00 1.54 -1.61
N SER A 2 7.52 2.64 -0.99
CA SER A 2 6.30 3.36 -1.42
C SER A 2 6.46 3.99 -2.80
N ASP A 3 7.70 4.18 -3.24
CA ASP A 3 8.07 4.86 -4.48
C ASP A 3 7.38 4.25 -5.71
N GLN A 4 7.22 2.93 -5.81
CA GLN A 4 6.57 2.32 -6.99
C GLN A 4 5.08 2.66 -7.12
N PHE A 5 4.35 2.66 -6.00
CA PHE A 5 2.95 3.08 -6.01
C PHE A 5 2.86 4.59 -6.22
N ALA A 6 3.70 5.39 -5.54
CA ALA A 6 3.74 6.84 -5.67
C ALA A 6 4.08 7.31 -7.09
N GLU A 7 5.07 6.69 -7.74
CA GLU A 7 5.41 6.98 -9.14
C GLU A 7 4.27 6.57 -10.10
N CYS A 8 3.59 5.46 -9.83
CA CYS A 8 2.43 5.05 -10.61
C CYS A 8 1.24 6.00 -10.44
N ASP A 9 0.97 6.46 -9.22
CA ASP A 9 -0.13 7.39 -8.89
C ASP A 9 0.04 8.74 -9.59
N LYS A 10 1.26 9.30 -9.55
CA LYS A 10 1.61 10.59 -10.19
C LYS A 10 1.20 10.69 -11.66
N VAL A 11 1.26 9.59 -12.41
CA VAL A 11 0.96 9.56 -13.85
C VAL A 11 -0.44 9.04 -14.18
N ASN A 12 -1.13 8.38 -13.24
CA ASN A 12 -2.40 7.72 -13.51
C ASN A 12 -3.62 8.39 -12.87
N ALA A 13 -3.44 9.35 -11.94
CA ALA A 13 -4.51 10.16 -11.35
C ALA A 13 -5.81 9.37 -11.09
N PHE A 14 -6.93 9.70 -11.77
CA PHE A 14 -8.23 9.03 -11.60
C PHE A 14 -8.24 7.54 -11.96
N MET A 15 -7.31 7.07 -12.79
CA MET A 15 -7.17 5.67 -13.20
C MET A 15 -6.25 4.86 -12.28
N VAL A 16 -5.75 5.44 -11.18
CA VAL A 16 -4.84 4.79 -10.21
C VAL A 16 -5.38 3.44 -9.71
N VAL A 17 -6.69 3.33 -9.50
CA VAL A 17 -7.34 2.11 -8.99
C VAL A 17 -7.18 0.94 -9.95
N PHE A 18 -7.12 1.21 -11.26
CA PHE A 18 -6.94 0.19 -12.29
C PHE A 18 -5.45 -0.01 -12.61
N ASN A 19 -4.74 1.08 -12.90
CA ASN A 19 -3.38 1.04 -13.45
C ASN A 19 -2.32 0.77 -12.38
N CYS A 20 -2.57 1.13 -11.12
CA CYS A 20 -1.63 0.97 -10.01
C CYS A 20 -2.05 -0.11 -9.01
N ARG A 21 -3.10 -0.89 -9.33
CA ARG A 21 -3.67 -1.94 -8.46
C ARG A 21 -2.63 -2.91 -7.93
N HIS A 22 -1.70 -3.33 -8.80
CA HIS A 22 -0.66 -4.28 -8.43
C HIS A 22 0.29 -3.68 -7.37
N HIS A 23 0.77 -2.46 -7.60
CA HIS A 23 1.64 -1.75 -6.66
C HIS A 23 0.92 -1.42 -5.35
N ASN A 24 -0.35 -1.04 -5.41
CA ASN A 24 -1.19 -0.81 -4.24
C ASN A 24 -1.32 -2.08 -3.39
N LYS A 25 -1.61 -3.23 -4.02
CA LYS A 25 -1.71 -4.52 -3.31
C LYS A 25 -0.37 -4.91 -2.67
N ALA A 26 0.74 -4.74 -3.38
CA ALA A 26 2.07 -5.05 -2.85
C ALA A 26 2.44 -4.14 -1.66
N LEU A 27 2.07 -2.86 -1.72
CA LEU A 27 2.24 -1.91 -0.61
C LEU A 27 1.38 -2.30 0.59
N ASN A 28 0.10 -2.61 0.39
CA ASN A 28 -0.82 -3.02 1.45
C ASN A 28 -0.38 -4.30 2.15
N VAL A 29 0.09 -5.32 1.42
CA VAL A 29 0.61 -6.55 2.04
C VAL A 29 1.77 -6.25 3.00
N ARG A 30 2.63 -5.29 2.68
CA ARG A 30 3.74 -4.88 3.56
C ARG A 30 3.25 -4.05 4.74
N LEU A 31 2.34 -3.11 4.51
CA LEU A 31 1.72 -2.34 5.60
C LEU A 31 1.02 -3.25 6.60
N HIS A 32 0.34 -4.30 6.14
CA HIS A 32 -0.29 -5.29 6.99
C HIS A 32 0.69 -6.01 7.93
N GLN A 33 1.98 -6.07 7.62
CA GLN A 33 2.98 -6.63 8.54
C GLN A 33 3.19 -5.75 9.79
N PHE A 34 2.87 -4.46 9.70
CA PHE A 34 3.04 -3.50 10.80
C PHE A 34 1.70 -3.06 11.42
N THR A 35 0.60 -3.37 10.75
CA THR A 35 -0.75 -2.91 11.09
C THR A 35 -1.73 -4.05 11.29
N ASN A 36 -1.24 -5.29 11.45
CA ASN A 36 -2.10 -6.39 11.86
C ASN A 36 -2.48 -6.24 13.35
N ASP A 37 -3.64 -6.76 13.70
CA ASP A 37 -4.19 -6.66 15.05
C ASP A 37 -3.25 -7.33 16.09
N GLU A 38 -2.56 -8.40 15.69
CA GLU A 38 -1.54 -9.09 16.51
C GLU A 38 -0.38 -8.17 16.92
N HIS A 39 0.08 -7.26 16.05
CA HIS A 39 1.10 -6.27 16.43
C HIS A 39 0.54 -5.09 17.23
N PHE A 40 -0.77 -4.83 17.13
CA PHE A 40 -1.43 -3.80 17.92
C PHE A 40 -1.62 -4.22 19.38
N GLU A 41 -1.75 -5.52 19.67
CA GLU A 41 -1.78 -6.04 21.06
C GLU A 41 -0.48 -5.76 21.84
N ILE A 42 0.65 -5.53 21.17
CA ILE A 42 1.91 -5.12 21.84
C ILE A 42 1.80 -3.70 22.45
N TYR A 43 0.86 -2.89 21.96
CA TYR A 43 0.61 -1.52 22.43
C TYR A 43 -0.64 -1.37 23.31
N SER A 44 -1.31 -2.47 23.69
CA SER A 44 -2.45 -2.51 24.62
C SER A 44 -2.03 -2.88 26.04
#